data_AF-A0A2V9IYI3-F1
#
_entry.id   AF-A0A2V9IYI3-F1
#
_cell.length_a   1.000
_cell.length_b   1.000
_cell.length_c   1.000
_cell.angle_alpha   90.00
_cell.angle_beta   90.00
_cell.angle_gamma   90.00
#
_symmetry.space_group_name_H-M   'P 1'
#
loop_
_entity.id
_entity.type
_entity.pdbx_description
1 polymer ?
#
loop_
_entity_poly.entity_id
_entity_poly.type
_entity_poly.pdbx_seq_one_letter_code
_entity_poly.pdbx_strand_id
1 'polypeptide(L)' 'GAQAPPLRGPADPKVEADLRKVDEGVAQGPFRASWDALEHYKVPEWYVDAKFGIFIHWGVYSVPGFDSEWYPRNMYI' A
#
# COMPACT_ATOMS: atom_id res chain seq x y z
N GLY A 1 -1.96 9.79 36.38
CA GLY A 1 -2.46 9.70 34.99
C GLY A 1 -1.83 8.48 34.36
N ALA A 2 -2.62 7.45 34.09
CA ALA A 2 -2.11 6.22 33.49
C ALA A 2 -1.81 6.48 32.00
N GLN A 3 -0.57 6.22 31.57
CA GLN A 3 -0.21 6.15 30.16
C GLN A 3 -1.03 5.03 29.50
N ALA A 4 -1.57 5.30 28.31
CA ALA A 4 -2.23 4.28 27.51
C ALA A 4 -1.25 3.11 27.28
N PRO A 5 -1.72 1.85 27.39
CA PRO A 5 -0.87 0.70 27.12
C PRO A 5 -0.36 0.76 25.67
N PRO A 6 0.85 0.24 25.40
CA PRO A 6 1.35 0.15 24.03
C PRO A 6 0.34 -0.64 23.18
N LEU A 7 -0.04 -0.10 22.02
CA LEU A 7 -1.01 -0.69 21.08
C LEU A 7 -0.52 -1.99 20.44
N ARG A 8 0.71 -2.43 20.75
CA ARG A 8 1.34 -3.62 20.20
C ARG A 8 1.51 -4.63 21.34
N GLY A 9 0.81 -5.76 21.25
CA GLY A 9 1.10 -6.95 22.06
C GLY A 9 2.54 -7.44 21.80
N PRO A 10 3.04 -8.45 22.55
CA PRO A 10 4.35 -9.02 22.29
C PRO A 10 4.43 -9.41 20.83
N ALA A 11 5.44 -8.90 20.12
CA ALA A 11 5.54 -9.14 18.71
C ALA A 11 5.77 -10.63 18.46
N ASP A 12 4.91 -11.23 17.64
CA ASP A 12 5.07 -12.61 17.17
C ASP A 12 6.50 -12.75 16.60
N PRO A 13 7.32 -13.71 17.08
CA PRO A 13 8.68 -13.91 16.60
C PRO A 13 8.77 -14.06 15.08
N LYS A 14 7.72 -14.59 14.44
CA LYS A 14 7.61 -14.68 12.99
C LYS A 14 7.47 -13.29 12.36
N VAL A 15 6.60 -12.44 12.92
CA VAL A 15 6.44 -11.05 12.45
C VAL A 15 7.76 -10.30 12.58
N GLU A 16 8.49 -10.44 13.69
CA GLU A 16 9.81 -9.80 13.86
C GLU A 16 10.88 -10.36 12.91
N ALA A 17 10.81 -11.64 12.56
CA ALA A 17 11.69 -12.22 11.54
C ALA A 17 11.37 -11.69 10.14
N ASP A 18 10.09 -11.54 9.81
CA ASP A 18 9.65 -11.02 8.52
C ASP A 18 9.97 -9.53 8.38
N LEU A 19 9.79 -8.73 9.45
CA LEU A 19 10.17 -7.32 9.46
C LEU A 19 11.67 -7.12 9.26
N ARG A 20 12.52 -7.94 9.89
CA ARG A 20 13.99 -7.86 9.67
C ARG A 20 14.38 -8.12 8.22
N LYS A 21 13.74 -9.08 7.55
CA LYS A 21 13.98 -9.32 6.11
C LYS A 21 13.57 -8.13 5.25
N VAL A 22 12.48 -7.45 5.61
CA VAL A 22 12.07 -6.22 4.94
C VAL A 22 13.12 -5.13 5.15
N ASP A 23 13.60 -4.92 6.38
CA ASP A 23 14.61 -3.90 6.69
C ASP A 23 15.93 -4.15 5.95
N GLU A 24 16.39 -5.40 5.88
CA GLU A 24 17.57 -5.80 5.09
C GLU A 24 17.38 -5.47 3.59
N GLY A 25 16.20 -5.77 3.03
CA GLY A 25 15.88 -5.45 1.63
C GLY A 25 15.83 -3.93 1.37
N VAL A 26 15.26 -3.16 2.30
CA VAL A 26 15.22 -1.69 2.22
C VAL A 26 16.63 -1.09 2.28
N ALA A 27 17.52 -1.63 3.11
CA ALA A 27 18.89 -1.12 3.25
C ALA A 27 19.75 -1.34 2.00
N GLN A 28 19.54 -2.44 1.27
CA GLN A 28 20.33 -2.81 0.09
C GLN A 28 19.86 -2.14 -1.20
N GLY A 29 18.62 -1.66 -1.25
CA GLY A 29 18.05 -0.99 -2.43
C GLY A 29 18.57 0.43 -2.64
N PRO A 30 18.37 1.01 -3.84
CA PRO A 30 18.81 2.37 -4.18
C PRO A 30 17.93 3.47 -3.57
N PHE A 31 16.76 3.12 -3.03
CA PHE A 31 15.82 4.07 -2.44
C PHE A 31 15.85 4.01 -0.91
N ARG A 32 15.65 5.17 -0.29
CA ARG A 32 15.41 5.32 1.15
C ARG A 32 13.97 5.81 1.35
N ALA A 33 13.42 5.58 2.54
CA ALA A 33 12.11 6.10 2.93
C ALA A 33 12.17 7.62 3.25
N SER A 34 12.73 8.40 2.34
CA SER A 34 12.88 9.85 2.42
C SER A 34 12.51 10.49 1.08
N TRP A 35 12.00 11.72 1.12
CA TRP A 35 11.61 12.46 -0.08
C TRP A 35 12.80 12.65 -1.03
N ASP A 36 13.96 13.08 -0.50
CA ASP A 36 15.20 13.28 -1.27
C ASP A 36 15.59 12.05 -2.12
N ALA A 37 15.39 10.83 -1.59
CA ALA A 37 15.71 9.61 -2.33
C ALA A 37 14.69 9.31 -3.44
N LEU A 38 13.42 9.66 -3.23
CA LEU A 38 12.33 9.42 -4.18
C LEU A 38 12.32 10.44 -5.33
N GLU A 39 12.83 11.65 -5.12
CA GLU A 39 12.96 12.69 -6.15
C GLU A 39 13.83 12.25 -7.34
N HIS A 40 14.74 11.30 -7.12
CA HIS A 40 15.59 10.75 -8.17
C HIS A 40 14.95 9.62 -8.99
N TYR A 41 13.73 9.19 -8.65
CA TYR A 41 13.01 8.19 -9.44
C TYR A 41 12.75 8.70 -10.86
N LYS A 42 13.00 7.84 -11.85
CA LYS A 42 12.68 8.10 -13.25
C LYS A 42 11.59 7.14 -13.70
N VAL A 43 10.56 7.69 -14.33
CA VAL A 43 9.51 6.89 -14.97
C VAL A 43 10.17 6.04 -16.08
N PRO A 44 9.95 4.71 -16.10
CA PRO A 44 10.50 3.85 -17.15
C PRO A 44 10.04 4.27 -18.56
N GLU A 45 10.93 4.16 -19.53
CA GLU A 45 10.66 4.56 -20.92
C GLU A 45 9.42 3.87 -21.51
N TRP A 46 9.26 2.57 -21.26
CA TRP A 46 8.10 1.83 -21.74
C TRP A 46 6.76 2.41 -21.25
N TYR A 47 6.71 2.95 -20.03
CA TYR A 47 5.49 3.53 -19.47
C TYR A 47 5.21 4.89 -20.12
N VAL A 48 6.26 5.67 -20.36
CA VAL A 48 6.17 6.92 -21.12
C VAL A 48 5.68 6.61 -22.54
N ASP A 49 6.16 5.55 -23.17
CA ASP A 49 5.83 5.16 -24.55
C ASP A 49 4.45 4.52 -24.70
N ALA A 50 3.89 3.91 -23.65
CA ALA A 50 2.62 3.20 -23.73
C ALA A 50 1.43 4.10 -24.14
N LYS A 51 1.42 5.37 -23.68
CA LYS A 51 0.41 6.45 -23.92
C LYS A 51 -1.04 6.15 -23.55
N PHE A 52 -1.50 4.90 -23.60
CA PHE A 52 -2.87 4.49 -23.37
C PHE A 52 -2.89 3.22 -22.51
N GLY A 53 -3.77 3.19 -21.51
CA GLY A 53 -3.97 2.06 -20.63
C GLY A 53 -5.44 1.93 -20.25
N ILE A 54 -5.87 0.70 -19.94
CA ILE A 54 -7.21 0.40 -19.45
C ILE A 54 -7.10 0.01 -17.99
N PHE A 55 -7.88 0.69 -17.14
CA PHE A 55 -8.05 0.33 -15.75
C PHE A 55 -9.50 -0.12 -15.51
N ILE A 56 -9.68 -1.09 -14.62
CA ILE A 56 -10.97 -1.72 -14.35
C ILE A 56 -11.24 -1.64 -12.85
N HIS A 57 -12.37 -1.02 -12.49
CA HIS A 57 -12.93 -1.08 -11.14
C HIS A 57 -13.75 -2.36 -11.02
N TRP A 58 -13.18 -3.37 -10.37
CA TRP A 58 -13.84 -4.65 -10.12
C TRP A 58 -13.58 -5.16 -8.70
N GLY A 59 -14.65 -5.53 -8.00
CA GLY A 59 -14.59 -6.09 -6.66
C GLY A 59 -15.97 -6.53 -6.17
N VAL A 60 -16.09 -6.81 -4.87
CA VAL A 60 -17.38 -7.21 -4.28
C VAL A 60 -18.47 -6.14 -4.42
N TYR A 61 -18.08 -4.87 -4.52
CA TYR A 61 -18.97 -3.74 -4.83
C TYR A 61 -19.60 -3.84 -6.23
N SER A 62 -19.03 -4.63 -7.15
CA SER A 62 -19.57 -4.85 -8.49
C SER A 62 -20.65 -5.94 -8.54
N VAL A 63 -20.74 -6.80 -7.51
CA VAL A 63 -21.71 -7.92 -7.47
C VAL A 63 -23.17 -7.46 -7.58
N PRO A 64 -23.60 -6.39 -6.89
CA PRO A 64 -24.97 -5.87 -7.03
C PRO A 64 -25.24 -5.25 -8.41
N GLY A 65 -24.19 -4.87 -9.15
CA GLY A 65 -24.32 -4.21 -10.45
C GLY A 65 -25.14 -2.91 -10.39
N PHE A 66 -25.14 -2.24 -9.23
CA PHE A 66 -26.02 -1.11 -8.95
C PHE A 66 -25.22 0.10 -8.50
N ASP A 67 -25.54 1.26 -9.08
CA ASP A 67 -24.90 2.54 -8.83
C ASP A 67 -23.40 2.56 -9.13
N SER A 68 -22.53 2.40 -8.12
CA SER A 68 -21.08 2.59 -8.24
C SER A 68 -20.27 1.70 -7.29
N GLU A 69 -18.94 1.79 -7.33
CA GLU A 69 -18.05 1.14 -6.36
C GLU A 69 -18.30 1.59 -4.90
N TRP A 70 -19.04 2.68 -4.72
CA TRP A 70 -19.48 3.21 -3.42
C TRP A 70 -20.72 2.50 -2.88
N TYR A 71 -21.30 1.54 -3.61
CA TYR A 71 -22.47 0.77 -3.19
C TYR A 71 -22.39 0.31 -1.71
N PRO A 72 -21.30 -0.30 -1.22
CA PRO A 72 -21.24 -0.77 0.17
C PRO A 72 -21.33 0.35 1.20
N ARG A 73 -20.86 1.56 0.88
CA ARG A 73 -20.98 2.73 1.76
C ARG A 73 -22.39 3.30 1.72
N ASN A 74 -22.94 3.49 0.52
CA ASN A 74 -24.23 4.15 0.31
C ASN A 74 -25.41 3.32 0.80
N MET A 75 -25.24 2.01 1.04
CA MET A 75 -26.24 1.19 1.72
C MET A 75 -26.55 1.61 3.16
N TYR A 76 -25.64 2.34 3.83
CA TYR A 76 -25.70 2.61 5.28
C TYR A 76 -25.70 4.10 5.62
N ILE A 77 -26.00 4.96 4.65
CA ILE A 77 -26.15 6.41 4.84
C ILE A 77 -27.61 6.77 4.68
#